data_AF-A0A2S9FCP3-F1
#
_entry.id   AF-A0A2S9FCP3-F1
#
_cell.length_a   1.000
_cell.length_b   1.000
_cell.length_c   1.000
_cell.angle_alpha   90.00
_cell.angle_beta   90.00
_cell.angle_gamma   90.00
#
_symmetry.space_group_name_H-M   'P 1'
#
loop_
_entity.id
_entity.type
_entity.pdbx_description
1 polymer ?
#
loop_
_entity_poly.entity_id
_entity_poly.type
_entity_poly.pdbx_seq_one_letter_code
_entity_poly.pdbx_strand_id
1 'polypeptide(L)'
;MAKRNPAETKAAKAEAKATRKAASKQRRSQLWQAFQIQRKEDKRLLPYMIGAFVLIVAISVVGGIFAGGFTTYLMIPLGIVLGALVAFIIFGRRAQKSVYKKAEGQTGAAAWALDNLRGKWRVTPGVAATGHFDAVHRVIGRPGVIFVGEGSATRVKPLLAQEKKRTARLIGDTP
;
A
#
# COMPACT_ATOMS: atom_id res chain seq x y z
N MET A 1 41.83 -6.29 -16.24
CA MET A 1 40.44 -5.85 -16.52
C MET A 1 40.41 -5.28 -17.93
N ALA A 2 39.82 -6.00 -18.90
CA ALA A 2 39.78 -5.53 -20.30
C ALA A 2 38.94 -4.24 -20.40
N LYS A 3 39.49 -3.19 -21.01
CA LYS A 3 38.78 -1.93 -21.29
C LYS A 3 37.72 -2.20 -22.37
N ARG A 4 36.44 -2.08 -22.03
CA ARG A 4 35.33 -2.16 -22.99
C ARG A 4 35.52 -1.16 -24.13
N ASN A 5 35.25 -1.59 -25.37
CA ASN A 5 35.42 -0.78 -26.57
C ASN A 5 34.36 0.36 -26.58
N PRO A 6 34.64 1.58 -27.12
CA PRO A 6 33.70 2.70 -27.05
C PRO A 6 32.33 2.40 -27.67
N ALA A 7 32.27 1.56 -28.71
CA ALA A 7 31.03 1.09 -29.32
C ALA A 7 30.18 0.24 -28.37
N GLU A 8 30.80 -0.67 -27.62
CA GLU A 8 30.12 -1.53 -26.63
C GLU A 8 29.57 -0.70 -25.46
N THR A 9 30.30 0.33 -25.02
CA THR A 9 29.81 1.23 -23.97
C THR A 9 28.65 2.12 -24.43
N LYS A 10 28.61 2.51 -25.72
CA LYS A 10 27.47 3.25 -26.31
C LYS A 10 26.24 2.36 -26.46
N ALA A 11 26.41 1.12 -26.92
CA ALA A 11 25.32 0.14 -27.02
C ALA A 11 24.72 -0.18 -25.64
N ALA A 12 25.57 -0.47 -24.64
CA ALA A 12 25.12 -0.72 -23.27
C ALA A 12 24.41 0.50 -22.64
N LYS A 13 24.86 1.73 -22.92
CA LYS A 13 24.17 2.96 -22.48
C LYS A 13 22.83 3.16 -23.19
N ALA A 14 22.71 2.80 -24.47
CA ALA A 14 21.46 2.90 -25.22
C ALA A 14 20.42 1.89 -24.71
N GLU A 15 20.84 0.65 -24.45
CA GLU A 15 19.99 -0.38 -23.84
C GLU A 15 19.58 -0.02 -22.41
N ALA A 16 20.51 0.50 -21.60
CA ALA A 16 20.20 1.03 -20.28
C ALA A 16 19.22 2.21 -20.33
N LYS A 17 19.28 3.06 -21.36
CA LYS A 17 18.34 4.17 -21.55
C LYS A 17 16.97 3.67 -22.03
N ALA A 18 16.93 2.66 -22.91
CA ALA A 18 15.70 2.04 -23.39
C ALA A 18 14.95 1.31 -22.27
N THR A 19 15.66 0.51 -21.48
CA THR A 19 15.10 -0.18 -20.29
C THR A 19 14.62 0.81 -19.24
N ARG A 20 15.37 1.88 -18.94
CA ARG A 20 14.91 2.95 -18.05
C ARG A 20 13.65 3.65 -18.56
N LYS A 21 13.58 3.95 -19.86
CA LYS A 21 12.39 4.54 -20.49
C LYS A 21 11.18 3.60 -20.40
N ALA A 22 11.35 2.32 -20.73
CA ALA A 22 10.30 1.31 -20.62
C ALA A 22 9.79 1.19 -19.17
N ALA A 23 10.70 1.06 -18.20
CA ALA A 23 10.37 1.01 -16.78
C ALA A 23 9.68 2.29 -16.28
N SER A 24 10.04 3.46 -16.82
CA SER A 24 9.36 4.72 -16.48
C SER A 24 7.94 4.80 -17.04
N LYS A 25 7.72 4.33 -18.28
CA LYS A 25 6.39 4.29 -18.91
C LYS A 25 5.48 3.33 -18.17
N GLN A 26 5.99 2.16 -17.80
CA GLN A 26 5.25 1.17 -17.01
C GLN A 26 4.89 1.70 -15.63
N ARG A 27 5.81 2.36 -14.93
CA ARG A 27 5.53 3.02 -13.63
C ARG A 27 4.43 4.08 -13.76
N ARG A 28 4.49 4.93 -14.79
CA ARG A 28 3.43 5.93 -15.04
C ARG A 28 2.07 5.27 -15.32
N SER A 29 2.06 4.21 -16.12
CA SER A 29 0.84 3.45 -16.41
C SER A 29 0.24 2.83 -15.16
N GLN A 30 1.07 2.24 -14.29
CA GLN A 30 0.63 1.66 -13.02
C GLN A 30 0.05 2.72 -12.08
N LEU A 31 0.73 3.87 -11.96
CA LEU A 31 0.22 5.00 -11.16
C LEU A 31 -1.10 5.53 -11.71
N TRP A 32 -1.23 5.62 -13.03
CA TRP A 32 -2.47 6.07 -13.69
C TRP A 32 -3.62 5.08 -13.49
N GLN A 33 -3.35 3.78 -13.62
CA GLN A 33 -4.33 2.73 -13.36
C GLN A 33 -4.80 2.76 -11.90
N ALA A 34 -3.86 2.85 -10.94
CA ALA A 34 -4.17 2.98 -9.53
C ALA A 34 -5.02 4.24 -9.25
N PHE A 35 -4.68 5.37 -9.86
CA PHE A 35 -5.46 6.60 -9.77
C PHE A 35 -6.89 6.42 -10.33
N GLN A 36 -7.03 5.76 -11.48
CA GLN A 36 -8.33 5.56 -12.10
C GLN A 36 -9.23 4.63 -11.29
N ILE A 37 -8.65 3.58 -10.69
CA ILE A 37 -9.34 2.69 -9.75
C ILE A 37 -9.81 3.49 -8.54
N GLN A 38 -8.90 4.25 -7.91
CA GLN A 38 -9.20 5.04 -6.72
C GLN A 38 -10.26 6.12 -6.97
N ARG A 39 -10.22 6.80 -8.11
CA ARG A 39 -11.22 7.82 -8.50
C ARG A 39 -12.61 7.22 -8.69
N LYS A 40 -12.69 6.01 -9.26
CA LYS A 40 -13.97 5.30 -9.44
C LYS A 40 -14.57 4.88 -8.10
N GLU A 41 -13.72 4.45 -7.17
CA GLU A 41 -14.11 4.00 -5.83
C GLU A 41 -14.53 5.16 -4.93
N ASP A 42 -13.73 6.22 -4.87
CA ASP A 42 -14.00 7.37 -4.04
C ASP A 42 -14.30 8.60 -4.89
N LYS A 43 -15.56 8.74 -5.29
CA LYS A 43 -16.04 9.89 -6.07
C LYS A 43 -15.88 11.22 -5.32
N ARG A 44 -15.83 11.21 -3.98
CA ARG A 44 -15.64 12.41 -3.16
C ARG A 44 -14.16 12.81 -3.08
N LEU A 45 -13.22 11.94 -3.39
CA LEU A 45 -11.79 12.24 -3.36
C LEU A 45 -11.41 13.45 -4.22
N LEU A 46 -11.93 13.50 -5.46
CA LEU A 46 -11.60 14.55 -6.41
C LEU A 46 -11.98 15.96 -5.90
N PRO A 47 -13.22 16.22 -5.44
CA PRO A 47 -13.57 17.55 -4.91
C PRO A 47 -12.80 17.90 -3.63
N TYR A 48 -12.47 16.94 -2.75
CA TYR A 48 -11.63 17.24 -1.58
C TYR A 48 -10.19 17.59 -1.95
N MET A 49 -9.59 16.87 -2.92
CA MET A 49 -8.24 17.19 -3.41
C MET A 49 -8.21 18.56 -4.08
N ILE A 50 -9.16 18.83 -4.99
CA ILE A 50 -9.24 20.09 -5.71
C ILE A 50 -9.54 21.23 -4.72
N GLY A 51 -10.50 21.04 -3.81
CA GLY A 51 -10.84 22.03 -2.79
C GLY A 51 -9.67 22.38 -1.89
N ALA A 52 -8.94 21.38 -1.39
CA ALA A 52 -7.75 21.61 -0.56
C ALA A 52 -6.61 22.29 -1.34
N PHE A 53 -6.37 21.87 -2.59
CA PHE A 53 -5.37 22.50 -3.46
C PHE A 53 -5.69 23.97 -3.71
N VAL A 54 -6.92 24.26 -4.15
CA VAL A 54 -7.39 25.62 -4.45
C VAL A 54 -7.34 26.49 -3.19
N LEU A 55 -7.76 25.95 -2.04
CA LEU A 55 -7.71 26.68 -0.77
C LEU A 55 -6.28 27.08 -0.40
N ILE A 56 -5.32 26.16 -0.49
CA ILE A 56 -3.92 26.44 -0.14
C ILE A 56 -3.30 27.44 -1.12
N VAL A 57 -3.52 27.25 -2.42
CA VAL A 57 -3.04 28.19 -3.44
C VAL A 57 -3.65 29.58 -3.23
N ALA A 58 -4.96 29.67 -2.96
CA ALA A 58 -5.62 30.93 -2.68
C ALA A 58 -5.03 31.62 -1.44
N ILE A 59 -4.80 30.88 -0.35
CA ILE A 59 -4.17 31.42 0.87
C ILE A 59 -2.75 31.92 0.57
N SER A 60 -1.95 31.17 -0.18
CA SER A 60 -0.59 31.58 -0.55
C SER A 60 -0.58 32.80 -1.46
N VAL A 61 -1.52 32.90 -2.41
CA VAL A 61 -1.67 34.07 -3.29
C VAL A 61 -2.08 35.30 -2.48
N VAL A 62 -3.11 35.17 -1.63
CA VAL A 62 -3.59 36.26 -0.78
C VAL A 62 -2.48 36.73 0.17
N GLY A 63 -1.80 35.80 0.84
CA GLY A 63 -0.67 36.11 1.71
C GLY A 63 0.50 36.76 0.96
N GLY A 64 0.79 36.31 -0.26
CA GLY A 64 1.78 36.92 -1.14
C GLY A 64 1.42 38.37 -1.50
N ILE A 65 0.16 38.64 -1.85
CA ILE A 65 -0.33 39.99 -2.17
C ILE A 65 -0.17 40.93 -0.96
N PHE A 66 -0.53 40.46 0.25
CA PHE A 66 -0.36 41.25 1.48
C PHE A 66 1.11 41.50 1.85
N ALA A 67 2.02 40.57 1.53
CA ALA A 67 3.45 40.76 1.75
C ALA A 67 4.10 41.76 0.77
N GLY A 68 3.49 41.98 -0.39
CA GLY A 68 3.95 42.93 -1.41
C GLY A 68 5.25 42.52 -2.11
N GLY A 69 5.63 43.26 -3.17
CA GLY A 69 6.94 43.15 -3.82
C GLY A 69 7.29 41.79 -4.44
N PHE A 70 8.59 41.43 -4.38
CA PHE A 70 9.13 40.18 -4.94
C PHE A 70 8.57 38.92 -4.24
N THR A 71 8.16 39.06 -2.97
CA THR A 71 7.56 37.99 -2.16
C THR A 71 6.24 37.48 -2.72
N THR A 72 5.46 38.30 -3.43
CA THR A 72 4.24 37.86 -4.13
C THR A 72 4.54 36.77 -5.16
N TYR A 73 5.58 36.98 -5.99
CA TYR A 73 5.96 36.04 -7.05
C TYR A 73 6.59 34.76 -6.50
N LEU A 74 7.22 34.82 -5.32
CA LEU A 74 7.82 33.66 -4.66
C LEU A 74 6.79 32.78 -3.93
N MET A 75 5.75 33.41 -3.37
CA MET A 75 4.70 32.71 -2.61
C MET A 75 3.78 31.86 -3.49
N ILE A 76 3.57 32.25 -4.75
CA ILE A 76 2.73 31.49 -5.71
C ILE A 76 3.28 30.08 -5.99
N PRO A 77 4.53 29.88 -6.46
CA PRO A 77 5.07 28.55 -6.70
C PRO A 77 5.18 27.73 -5.41
N LEU A 78 5.49 28.37 -4.28
CA LEU A 78 5.50 27.69 -2.98
C LEU A 78 4.09 27.18 -2.61
N GLY A 79 3.06 27.99 -2.80
CA GLY A 79 1.67 27.62 -2.58
C GLY A 79 1.20 26.48 -3.48
N ILE A 80 1.64 26.47 -4.74
CA ILE A 80 1.35 25.37 -5.67
C ILE A 80 2.00 24.08 -5.20
N VAL A 81 3.28 24.12 -4.80
CA VAL A 81 4.01 22.94 -4.29
C VAL A 81 3.37 22.42 -3.00
N LEU A 82 3.04 23.31 -2.07
CA LEU A 82 2.37 22.96 -0.81
C LEU A 82 0.96 22.41 -1.05
N GLY A 83 0.19 23.04 -1.94
CA GLY A 83 -1.14 22.58 -2.33
C GLY A 83 -1.08 21.19 -2.95
N ALA A 84 -0.12 20.94 -3.85
CA ALA A 84 0.09 19.64 -4.46
C ALA A 84 0.48 18.57 -3.43
N LEU A 85 1.35 18.93 -2.47
CA LEU A 85 1.74 18.04 -1.38
C LEU A 85 0.54 17.65 -0.51
N VAL A 86 -0.30 18.61 -0.11
CA VAL A 86 -1.49 18.33 0.70
C VAL A 86 -2.51 17.50 -0.07
N ALA A 87 -2.75 17.80 -1.35
CA ALA A 87 -3.60 16.98 -2.21
C ALA A 87 -3.09 15.52 -2.29
N PHE A 88 -1.76 15.33 -2.39
CA PHE A 88 -1.15 14.01 -2.38
C PHE A 88 -1.30 13.27 -1.04
N ILE A 89 -1.18 13.98 0.09
CA ILE A 89 -1.42 13.40 1.43
C ILE A 89 -2.88 12.95 1.58
N ILE A 90 -3.84 13.76 1.14
CA ILE A 90 -5.27 13.41 1.14
C ILE A 90 -5.51 12.17 0.28
N PHE A 91 -4.92 12.13 -0.92
CA PHE A 91 -4.97 10.97 -1.80
C PHE A 91 -4.45 9.70 -1.11
N GLY A 92 -3.24 9.75 -0.55
CA GLY A 92 -2.60 8.60 0.10
C GLY A 92 -3.40 8.05 1.27
N ARG A 93 -3.84 8.92 2.18
CA ARG A 93 -4.66 8.51 3.35
C ARG A 93 -5.97 7.86 2.93
N ARG A 94 -6.60 8.37 1.88
CA ARG A 94 -7.91 7.89 1.42
C ARG A 94 -7.79 6.61 0.58
N ALA A 95 -6.72 6.47 -0.19
CA ALA A 95 -6.37 5.23 -0.87
C ALA A 95 -6.15 4.10 0.14
N GLN A 96 -5.37 4.35 1.19
CA GLN A 96 -5.19 3.39 2.28
C GLN A 96 -6.53 3.00 2.90
N LYS A 97 -7.38 3.98 3.24
CA LYS A 97 -8.71 3.71 3.83
C LYS A 97 -9.61 2.89 2.89
N SER A 98 -9.60 3.15 1.58
CA SER A 98 -10.38 2.37 0.61
C SER A 98 -9.91 0.92 0.54
N VAL A 99 -8.59 0.70 0.50
CA VAL A 99 -7.99 -0.65 0.46
C VAL A 99 -8.36 -1.45 1.71
N TYR A 100 -8.22 -0.86 2.91
CA TYR A 100 -8.60 -1.53 4.15
C TYR A 100 -10.10 -1.82 4.22
N LYS A 101 -10.95 -0.86 3.83
CA LYS A 101 -12.41 -1.07 3.78
C LYS A 101 -12.83 -2.17 2.81
N LYS A 102 -12.06 -2.39 1.73
CA LYS A 102 -12.30 -3.50 0.81
C LYS A 102 -11.80 -4.84 1.32
N ALA A 103 -10.74 -4.83 2.11
CA ALA A 103 -10.27 -6.03 2.80
C ALA A 103 -11.30 -6.45 3.88
N GLU A 104 -11.93 -5.51 4.55
CA GLU A 104 -13.03 -5.79 5.49
C GLU A 104 -14.21 -6.49 4.78
N GLY A 105 -14.41 -7.78 5.09
CA GLY A 105 -15.53 -8.58 4.59
C GLY A 105 -15.26 -9.39 3.30
N GLN A 106 -14.05 -9.34 2.75
CA GLN A 106 -13.64 -10.27 1.68
C GLN A 106 -13.09 -11.57 2.27
N THR A 107 -13.44 -12.70 1.65
CA THR A 107 -12.85 -14.00 1.94
C THR A 107 -11.36 -14.02 1.58
N GLY A 108 -10.50 -14.46 2.50
CA GLY A 108 -9.05 -14.39 2.43
C GLY A 108 -8.44 -13.12 3.02
N ALA A 109 -9.23 -12.22 3.61
CA ALA A 109 -8.73 -10.97 4.17
C ALA A 109 -7.92 -11.18 5.45
N ALA A 110 -8.17 -12.27 6.20
CA ALA A 110 -7.39 -12.58 7.39
C ALA A 110 -5.94 -12.91 7.01
N ALA A 111 -5.72 -13.70 5.95
CA ALA A 111 -4.37 -13.97 5.44
C ALA A 111 -3.62 -12.68 5.08
N TRP A 112 -4.28 -11.79 4.33
CA TRP A 112 -3.69 -10.52 3.93
C TRP A 112 -3.39 -9.62 5.14
N ALA A 113 -4.30 -9.54 6.11
CA ALA A 113 -4.08 -8.77 7.32
C ALA A 113 -2.88 -9.30 8.14
N LEU A 114 -2.74 -10.63 8.21
CA LEU A 114 -1.63 -11.28 8.91
C LEU A 114 -0.29 -11.01 8.23
N ASP A 115 -0.22 -11.07 6.90
CA ASP A 115 1.00 -10.77 6.14
C ASP A 115 1.46 -9.30 6.30
N ASN A 116 0.52 -8.39 6.60
CA ASN A 116 0.83 -6.98 6.87
C ASN A 116 1.23 -6.69 8.33
N LEU A 117 1.35 -7.70 9.20
CA LEU A 117 1.78 -7.51 10.58
C LEU A 117 3.21 -6.98 10.65
N ARG A 118 3.41 -5.92 11.43
CA ARG A 118 4.73 -5.32 11.66
C ARG A 118 5.47 -6.09 12.77
N GLY A 119 6.70 -6.52 12.49
CA GLY A 119 7.59 -7.16 13.48
C GLY A 119 8.14 -8.50 13.02
N LYS A 120 8.73 -9.26 13.97
CA LYS A 120 9.27 -10.61 13.72
C LYS A 120 8.17 -11.68 13.83
N TRP A 121 7.12 -11.52 13.03
CA TRP A 121 6.05 -12.52 12.93
C TRP A 121 6.33 -13.42 11.74
N ARG A 122 6.17 -14.74 11.92
CA ARG A 122 6.21 -15.71 10.82
C ARG A 122 4.79 -16.19 10.57
N VAL A 123 4.23 -15.81 9.44
CA VAL A 123 2.85 -16.15 9.05
C VAL A 123 2.90 -17.32 8.07
N THR A 124 2.05 -18.31 8.30
CA THR A 124 1.78 -19.41 7.36
C THR A 124 0.27 -19.40 7.09
N PRO A 125 -0.17 -18.79 5.98
CA PRO A 125 -1.59 -18.74 5.66
C PRO A 125 -2.11 -20.11 5.21
N GLY A 126 -3.37 -20.44 5.55
CA GLY A 126 -4.09 -21.59 5.00
C GLY A 126 -3.56 -22.96 5.43
N VAL A 127 -3.18 -23.11 6.71
CA VAL A 127 -2.71 -24.39 7.27
C VAL A 127 -3.81 -25.46 7.23
N ALA A 128 -5.06 -25.04 7.41
CA ALA A 128 -6.24 -25.85 7.15
C ALA A 128 -7.30 -24.97 6.46
N ALA A 129 -8.03 -25.51 5.50
CA ALA A 129 -9.09 -24.79 4.82
C ALA A 129 -10.25 -25.73 4.42
N THR A 130 -11.44 -25.18 4.25
CA THR A 130 -12.60 -25.86 3.68
C THR A 130 -12.91 -25.34 2.27
N GLY A 131 -13.76 -26.04 1.53
CA GLY A 131 -14.29 -25.55 0.24
C GLY A 131 -15.24 -24.35 0.36
N HIS A 132 -15.60 -23.94 1.58
CA HIS A 132 -16.50 -22.79 1.85
C HIS A 132 -15.75 -21.50 2.19
N PHE A 133 -14.49 -21.38 1.73
CA PHE A 133 -13.61 -20.26 2.05
C PHE A 133 -13.40 -20.04 3.56
N ASP A 134 -13.57 -21.09 4.38
CA ASP A 134 -13.12 -21.05 5.76
C ASP A 134 -11.65 -21.50 5.81
N ALA A 135 -10.81 -20.77 6.52
CA ALA A 135 -9.39 -21.06 6.61
C ALA A 135 -8.85 -20.84 8.02
N VAL A 136 -7.81 -21.58 8.37
CA VAL A 136 -7.02 -21.40 9.59
C VAL A 136 -5.61 -21.01 9.15
N HIS A 137 -5.16 -19.87 9.65
CA HIS A 137 -3.82 -19.35 9.45
C HIS A 137 -3.03 -19.53 10.74
N ARG A 138 -1.73 -19.83 10.60
CA ARG A 138 -0.83 -19.94 11.74
C ARG A 138 0.11 -18.75 11.75
N VAL A 139 0.29 -18.16 12.92
CA VAL A 139 1.17 -17.01 13.17
C VAL A 139 2.10 -17.39 14.31
N ILE A 140 3.39 -17.28 14.08
CA ILE A 140 4.42 -17.59 15.09
C ILE A 140 5.12 -16.29 15.46
N GLY A 141 5.21 -16.01 16.76
CA GLY A 141 5.89 -14.83 17.29
C GLY A 141 6.45 -15.06 18.69
N ARG A 142 6.81 -13.98 19.37
CA ARG A 142 7.27 -14.01 20.76
C ARG A 142 6.28 -14.67 21.75
N PRO A 143 4.94 -14.49 21.63
CA PRO A 143 4.01 -15.13 22.54
C PRO A 143 3.71 -16.60 22.21
N GLY A 144 4.38 -17.19 21.20
CA GLY A 144 4.16 -18.58 20.81
C GLY A 144 3.46 -18.77 19.48
N VAL A 145 2.65 -19.83 19.39
CA VAL A 145 1.88 -20.19 18.18
C VAL A 145 0.44 -19.74 18.31
N ILE A 146 0.04 -18.83 17.43
CA ILE A 146 -1.33 -18.29 17.35
C ILE A 146 -2.01 -18.86 16.11
N PHE A 147 -3.25 -19.32 16.28
CA PHE A 147 -4.11 -19.72 15.18
C PHE A 147 -5.21 -18.68 14.98
N VAL A 148 -5.35 -18.22 13.74
CA VAL A 148 -6.38 -17.25 13.35
C VAL A 148 -7.29 -17.91 12.35
N GLY A 149 -8.57 -18.02 12.71
CA GLY A 149 -9.59 -18.62 11.88
C GLY A 149 -10.40 -17.57 11.13
N GLU A 150 -10.59 -17.78 9.83
CA GLU A 150 -11.44 -16.98 8.95
C GLU A 150 -12.65 -17.81 8.50
N GLY A 151 -13.85 -17.23 8.54
CA GLY A 151 -15.10 -17.90 8.12
C GLY A 151 -16.10 -18.14 9.25
N SER A 152 -16.95 -19.15 9.09
CA SER A 152 -18.00 -19.46 10.08
C SER A 152 -17.42 -20.11 11.33
N ALA A 153 -17.74 -19.57 12.52
CA ALA A 153 -17.26 -20.09 13.80
C ALA A 153 -17.54 -21.59 13.99
N THR A 154 -18.70 -22.09 13.53
CA THR A 154 -19.08 -23.50 13.64
C THR A 154 -18.17 -24.42 12.83
N ARG A 155 -17.70 -23.96 11.66
CA ARG A 155 -16.85 -24.75 10.75
C ARG A 155 -15.36 -24.58 11.04
N VAL A 156 -14.96 -23.42 11.56
CA VAL A 156 -13.57 -23.10 11.88
C VAL A 156 -13.12 -23.69 13.22
N LYS A 157 -14.01 -23.80 14.23
CA LYS A 157 -13.71 -24.42 15.53
C LYS A 157 -13.10 -25.83 15.44
N PRO A 158 -13.66 -26.78 14.68
CA PRO A 158 -13.07 -28.12 14.56
C PRO A 158 -11.69 -28.09 13.88
N LEU A 159 -11.49 -27.22 12.88
CA LEU A 159 -10.20 -27.04 12.22
C LEU A 159 -9.14 -26.50 13.19
N LEU A 160 -9.48 -25.49 14.00
CA LEU A 160 -8.60 -24.96 15.03
C LEU A 160 -8.23 -26.01 16.08
N ALA A 161 -9.21 -26.82 16.51
CA ALA A 161 -8.95 -27.89 17.47
C ALA A 161 -8.00 -28.97 16.90
N GLN A 162 -8.16 -29.31 15.63
CA GLN A 162 -7.29 -30.26 14.94
C GLN A 162 -5.85 -29.74 14.84
N GLU A 163 -5.68 -28.48 14.40
CA GLU A 163 -4.37 -27.86 14.28
C GLU A 163 -3.69 -27.62 15.63
N LYS A 164 -4.46 -27.24 16.66
CA LYS A 164 -3.97 -27.15 18.03
C LYS A 164 -3.43 -28.50 18.50
N LYS A 165 -4.15 -29.60 18.29
CA LYS A 165 -3.71 -30.94 18.70
C LYS A 165 -2.47 -31.41 17.94
N ARG A 166 -2.40 -31.16 16.62
CA ARG A 166 -1.21 -31.49 15.81
C ARG A 166 0.01 -30.70 16.27
N THR A 167 -0.18 -29.42 16.53
CA THR A 167 0.89 -28.52 16.95
C THR A 167 1.36 -28.83 18.36
N ALA A 168 0.45 -29.11 19.31
CA ALA A 168 0.81 -29.54 20.66
C ALA A 168 1.69 -30.81 20.68
N ARG A 169 1.47 -31.74 19.73
CA ARG A 169 2.34 -32.93 19.57
C ARG A 169 3.76 -32.60 19.12
N LEU A 170 3.93 -31.50 18.37
CA LEU A 170 5.22 -31.10 17.81
C LEU A 170 6.02 -30.22 18.77
N ILE A 171 5.36 -29.39 19.58
CA ILE A 171 6.01 -28.34 20.40
C ILE A 171 5.83 -28.57 21.92
N GLY A 172 5.03 -29.56 22.34
CA GLY A 172 4.76 -29.84 23.75
C GLY A 172 3.93 -28.73 24.42
N ASP A 173 4.24 -28.45 25.70
CA ASP A 173 3.58 -27.40 26.53
C ASP A 173 4.20 -26.01 26.37
N THR A 174 5.08 -25.81 25.39
CA THR A 174 5.66 -24.50 25.10
C THR A 174 4.54 -23.57 24.60
N PRO A 175 4.34 -22.37 25.20
CA PRO A 175 3.28 -21.45 24.78
C PRO A 175 3.41 -21.01 23.33
#